data_AF-A0A5K1V4A3-F1
#
_entry.id   AF-A0A5K1V4A3-F1
#
_cell.length_a   1.000
_cell.length_b   1.000
_cell.length_c   1.000
_cell.angle_alpha   90.00
_cell.angle_beta   90.00
_cell.angle_gamma   90.00
#
_symmetry.space_group_name_H-M   'P 1'
#
loop_
_entity.id
_entity.type
_entity.pdbx_description
1 polymer ?
#
loop_
_entity_poly.entity_id
_entity_poly.type
_entity_poly.pdbx_seq_one_letter_code
_entity_poly.pdbx_strand_id
1 'polypeptide(L)'
;MSQLDVSSLMVVVEYFNELKALKEFILINKKCQDVLLSFKVNPEIHQHISTELLRFFPHIQTLSCSFEDYQQCQIISEYDLYRFRIERIPFEKILPFYNKVAILKIGVYNGTSPILPTQFNTKNWTSLQSLEINANSQIETLEYPETLTRLKFAECKNLKSIIGSNQLKMLRLYDCKSISMIPNVFLTRLELMKCGSFKFIDATPYIDLRHIIISECSSLLELSIPNSVSTLELDGCTSLQRLELSSNLSKINFYYCNRIRSFKIPTKITSLRLSDFELLSKIEGIELCKNIQEVKLVNCNQLINFNIPLTLSTLELKNSLSYYKRLDLSCVNNLLSASFIDCLTLEEINFPMHFSNLFIDHCESLTTLLLPSSLTKVNITKCGLLQTIKTKAMCELIVQQCNILFKLETPNIIKCLYYNCPLLSVDQLNTNKNNRVIKLSSLYF
;
A
#
# COMPACT_ATOMS: atom_id res chain seq x y z
N MET A 1 -20.05 -35.44 8.60
CA MET A 1 -19.37 -34.16 8.31
C MET A 1 -19.98 -33.08 9.19
N SER A 2 -19.41 -32.77 10.35
CA SER A 2 -20.10 -32.00 11.39
C SER A 2 -19.90 -30.48 11.32
N GLN A 3 -19.04 -29.94 10.44
CA GLN A 3 -18.89 -28.48 10.29
C GLN A 3 -18.46 -28.12 8.86
N LEU A 4 -19.43 -27.81 8.00
CA LEU A 4 -19.17 -26.91 6.86
C LEU A 4 -19.30 -25.48 7.42
N ASP A 5 -18.24 -24.68 7.31
CA ASP A 5 -18.28 -23.26 7.64
C ASP A 5 -18.90 -22.45 6.48
N VAL A 6 -19.13 -21.15 6.71
CA VAL A 6 -19.77 -20.26 5.73
C VAL A 6 -19.05 -20.29 4.38
N SER A 7 -17.72 -20.25 4.40
CA SER A 7 -16.87 -20.22 3.20
C SER A 7 -16.93 -21.53 2.43
N SER A 8 -16.86 -22.67 3.12
CA SER A 8 -16.94 -23.99 2.52
C SER A 8 -18.34 -24.24 1.94
N LEU A 9 -19.39 -23.74 2.61
CA LEU A 9 -20.75 -23.82 2.11
C LEU A 9 -20.96 -22.94 0.88
N MET A 10 -20.34 -21.75 0.84
CA MET A 10 -20.37 -20.89 -0.37
C MET A 10 -19.81 -21.63 -1.58
N VAL A 11 -18.66 -22.30 -1.44
CA VAL A 11 -18.05 -23.10 -2.51
C VAL A 11 -18.93 -24.29 -2.91
N VAL A 12 -19.51 -25.00 -1.94
CA VAL A 12 -20.40 -26.15 -2.25
C VAL A 12 -21.65 -25.72 -3.00
N VAL A 13 -22.19 -24.53 -2.71
CA VAL A 13 -23.38 -23.99 -3.36
C VAL A 13 -23.14 -23.65 -4.84
N GLU A 14 -21.89 -23.38 -5.24
CA GLU A 14 -21.52 -23.12 -6.64
C GLU A 14 -21.76 -24.34 -7.56
N TYR A 15 -21.94 -25.54 -6.99
CA TYR A 15 -22.17 -26.78 -7.74
C TYR A 15 -23.65 -27.17 -7.85
N PHE A 16 -24.57 -26.43 -7.23
CA PHE A 16 -26.00 -26.71 -7.31
C PHE A 16 -26.67 -25.92 -8.43
N ASN A 17 -26.76 -26.55 -9.61
CA ASN A 17 -27.43 -25.98 -10.78
C ASN A 17 -28.90 -26.42 -10.91
N GLU A 18 -29.40 -27.28 -10.03
CA GLU A 18 -30.76 -27.82 -10.08
C GLU A 18 -31.51 -27.67 -8.75
N LEU A 19 -32.77 -27.23 -8.83
CA LEU A 19 -33.66 -27.01 -7.67
C LEU A 19 -33.80 -28.26 -6.80
N LYS A 20 -33.83 -29.45 -7.42
CA LYS A 20 -33.98 -30.73 -6.72
C LYS A 20 -32.78 -31.02 -5.83
N ALA A 21 -31.56 -30.84 -6.36
CA ALA A 21 -30.32 -31.07 -5.63
C ALA A 21 -30.18 -30.14 -4.41
N LEU A 22 -30.54 -28.85 -4.57
CA LEU A 22 -30.52 -27.89 -3.45
C LEU A 22 -31.55 -28.25 -2.37
N LYS A 23 -32.77 -28.66 -2.77
CA LYS A 23 -33.81 -29.10 -1.82
C LYS A 23 -33.36 -30.32 -1.03
N GLU A 24 -32.79 -31.32 -1.71
CA GLU A 24 -32.26 -32.52 -1.05
C GLU A 24 -31.10 -32.17 -0.10
N PHE A 25 -30.21 -31.27 -0.49
CA PHE A 25 -29.12 -30.78 0.35
C PHE A 25 -29.61 -30.07 1.63
N ILE A 26 -30.61 -29.19 1.51
CA ILE A 26 -31.21 -28.47 2.65
C ILE A 26 -31.95 -29.43 3.59
N LEU A 27 -32.69 -30.40 3.03
CA LEU A 27 -33.44 -31.41 3.80
C LEU A 27 -32.53 -32.24 4.71
N ILE A 28 -31.28 -32.47 4.31
CA ILE A 28 -30.33 -33.30 5.06
C ILE A 28 -29.72 -32.53 6.24
N ASN A 29 -29.72 -31.19 6.25
CA ASN A 29 -29.07 -30.42 7.31
C ASN A 29 -29.66 -29.02 7.55
N LYS A 30 -30.43 -28.88 8.64
CA LYS A 30 -31.02 -27.62 9.11
C LYS A 30 -29.98 -26.49 9.31
N LYS A 31 -28.74 -26.84 9.70
CA LYS A 31 -27.66 -25.85 9.89
C LYS A 31 -27.17 -25.25 8.57
N CYS A 32 -27.26 -25.99 7.46
CA CYS A 32 -26.98 -25.44 6.14
C CYS A 32 -28.01 -24.38 5.75
N GLN A 33 -29.29 -24.61 6.05
CA GLN A 33 -30.36 -23.63 5.81
C GLN A 33 -30.09 -22.30 6.52
N ASP A 34 -29.76 -22.35 7.82
CA ASP A 34 -29.48 -21.15 8.62
C ASP A 34 -28.25 -20.38 8.09
N VAL A 35 -27.22 -21.10 7.61
CA VAL A 35 -26.03 -20.49 7.01
C VAL A 35 -26.33 -19.86 5.64
N LEU A 36 -27.14 -20.50 4.78
CA LEU A 36 -27.56 -19.90 3.50
C LEU A 36 -28.35 -18.60 3.70
N LEU A 37 -29.19 -18.55 4.73
CA LEU A 37 -29.92 -17.33 5.12
C LEU A 37 -28.98 -16.21 5.63
N SER A 38 -27.78 -16.56 6.10
CA SER A 38 -26.81 -15.58 6.61
C SER A 38 -25.96 -14.92 5.52
N PHE A 39 -26.03 -15.38 4.27
CA PHE A 39 -25.26 -14.81 3.16
C PHE A 39 -25.65 -13.35 2.91
N LYS A 40 -24.68 -12.46 3.10
CA LYS A 40 -24.81 -11.02 2.79
C LYS A 40 -24.23 -10.64 1.43
N VAL A 41 -23.47 -11.54 0.82
CA VAL A 41 -22.78 -11.37 -0.46
C VAL A 41 -22.93 -12.67 -1.27
N ASN A 42 -22.79 -12.57 -2.60
CA ASN A 42 -22.91 -13.72 -3.49
C ASN A 42 -21.85 -14.80 -3.24
N PRO A 43 -22.21 -16.10 -3.39
CA PRO A 43 -21.29 -17.13 -3.85
C PRO A 43 -20.91 -16.86 -5.32
N GLU A 44 -19.69 -17.18 -5.76
CA GLU A 44 -19.25 -16.95 -7.15
C GLU A 44 -19.85 -18.03 -8.05
N ILE A 45 -21.16 -17.96 -8.26
CA ILE A 45 -21.89 -18.93 -9.07
C ILE A 45 -21.65 -18.57 -10.54
N HIS A 46 -20.80 -19.34 -11.19
CA HIS A 46 -20.38 -19.09 -12.57
C HIS A 46 -21.42 -19.48 -13.64
N GLN A 47 -22.59 -20.02 -13.27
CA GLN A 47 -23.61 -20.50 -14.21
C GLN A 47 -25.05 -20.27 -13.71
N HIS A 48 -25.95 -20.10 -14.67
CA HIS A 48 -27.40 -19.86 -14.57
C HIS A 48 -28.08 -20.12 -13.20
N ILE A 49 -28.41 -19.06 -12.45
CA ILE A 49 -29.27 -19.16 -11.27
C ILE A 49 -30.72 -18.88 -11.70
N SER A 50 -31.60 -19.88 -11.57
CA SER A 50 -33.02 -19.67 -11.82
C SER A 50 -33.68 -18.78 -10.76
N THR A 51 -34.73 -18.06 -11.15
CA THR A 51 -35.56 -17.25 -10.22
C THR A 51 -36.14 -18.06 -9.07
N GLU A 52 -36.33 -19.37 -9.25
CA GLU A 52 -36.77 -20.30 -8.20
C GLU A 52 -35.68 -20.56 -7.15
N LEU A 53 -34.40 -20.66 -7.56
CA LEU A 53 -33.26 -20.82 -6.65
C LEU A 53 -33.03 -19.57 -5.79
N LEU A 54 -33.25 -18.37 -6.35
CA LEU A 54 -33.05 -17.09 -5.64
C LEU A 54 -33.94 -16.94 -4.38
N ARG A 55 -35.08 -17.64 -4.32
CA ARG A 55 -35.98 -17.62 -3.16
C ARG A 55 -35.34 -18.21 -1.89
N PHE A 56 -34.28 -19.01 -2.04
CA PHE A 56 -33.55 -19.60 -0.92
C PHE A 56 -32.49 -18.66 -0.32
N PHE A 57 -32.25 -17.50 -0.96
CA PHE A 57 -31.27 -16.51 -0.53
C PHE A 57 -31.89 -15.11 -0.35
N PRO A 58 -32.75 -14.92 0.67
CA PRO A 58 -33.53 -13.68 0.85
C PRO A 58 -32.67 -12.47 1.24
N HIS A 59 -31.48 -12.66 1.79
CA HIS A 59 -30.62 -11.60 2.31
C HIS A 59 -29.43 -11.21 1.41
N ILE A 60 -29.33 -11.78 0.20
CA ILE A 60 -28.29 -11.41 -0.77
C ILE A 60 -28.44 -9.94 -1.19
N GLN A 61 -27.36 -9.18 -1.01
CA GLN A 61 -27.30 -7.74 -1.30
C GLN A 61 -26.76 -7.41 -2.70
N THR A 62 -26.23 -8.38 -3.42
CA THR A 62 -25.63 -8.21 -4.76
C THR A 62 -25.73 -9.55 -5.49
N LEU A 63 -26.16 -9.60 -6.75
CA LEU A 63 -26.44 -10.74 -7.64
C LEU A 63 -25.70 -10.49 -8.98
N SER A 64 -24.79 -11.36 -9.40
CA SER A 64 -24.18 -11.29 -10.74
C SER A 64 -24.99 -12.17 -11.67
N CYS A 65 -25.57 -11.61 -12.72
CA CYS A 65 -26.28 -12.37 -13.76
C CYS A 65 -25.56 -12.26 -15.11
N SER A 66 -25.85 -13.19 -16.02
CA SER A 66 -25.35 -13.19 -17.39
C SER A 66 -26.43 -12.83 -18.42
N PHE A 67 -26.05 -12.58 -19.67
CA PHE A 67 -26.97 -12.22 -20.78
C PHE A 67 -27.85 -13.40 -21.22
N GLU A 68 -27.34 -14.63 -21.09
CA GLU A 68 -28.05 -15.84 -21.48
C GLU A 68 -29.20 -16.15 -20.50
N ASP A 69 -29.02 -15.84 -19.21
CA ASP A 69 -30.09 -15.86 -18.19
C ASP A 69 -31.23 -14.87 -18.49
N TYR A 70 -30.88 -13.71 -19.05
CA TYR A 70 -31.82 -12.61 -19.33
C TYR A 70 -32.81 -12.95 -20.46
N GLN A 71 -32.36 -13.63 -21.52
CA GLN A 71 -33.23 -14.00 -22.64
C GLN A 71 -34.22 -15.14 -22.29
N GLN A 72 -33.83 -16.07 -21.40
CA GLN A 72 -34.70 -17.20 -21.03
C GLN A 72 -35.77 -16.83 -20.01
N CYS A 73 -35.50 -15.90 -19.08
CA CYS A 73 -36.37 -15.70 -17.92
C CYS A 73 -37.50 -14.66 -18.09
N GLN A 74 -37.63 -13.97 -19.24
CA GLN A 74 -38.67 -12.95 -19.52
C GLN A 74 -39.06 -12.14 -18.27
N ILE A 75 -38.11 -11.43 -17.67
CA ILE A 75 -38.32 -10.78 -16.37
C ILE A 75 -39.27 -9.58 -16.51
N ILE A 76 -40.42 -9.61 -15.83
CA ILE A 76 -41.53 -8.62 -15.94
C ILE A 76 -41.81 -7.88 -14.61
N SER A 77 -40.96 -7.98 -13.57
CA SER A 77 -41.31 -7.44 -12.23
C SER A 77 -40.25 -6.60 -11.51
N GLU A 78 -40.75 -5.75 -10.62
CA GLU A 78 -40.06 -4.68 -9.89
C GLU A 78 -39.03 -5.15 -8.85
N TYR A 79 -39.12 -6.40 -8.38
CA TYR A 79 -38.24 -6.94 -7.34
C TYR A 79 -36.94 -7.53 -7.90
N ASP A 80 -36.87 -7.76 -9.20
CA ASP A 80 -35.75 -8.43 -9.84
C ASP A 80 -34.52 -7.50 -9.95
N LEU A 81 -34.71 -6.18 -9.94
CA LEU A 81 -33.68 -5.16 -10.20
C LEU A 81 -32.83 -4.75 -9.01
N TYR A 82 -33.29 -5.00 -7.77
CA TYR A 82 -32.58 -4.59 -6.55
C TYR A 82 -31.29 -5.37 -6.28
N ARG A 83 -30.97 -6.35 -7.14
CA ARG A 83 -29.87 -7.27 -6.92
C ARG A 83 -28.76 -7.19 -7.96
N PHE A 84 -28.88 -6.56 -9.12
CA PHE A 84 -27.86 -6.75 -10.16
C PHE A 84 -26.52 -6.04 -9.92
N ARG A 85 -25.44 -6.83 -9.86
CA ARG A 85 -24.16 -6.51 -10.50
C ARG A 85 -24.43 -6.64 -12.00
N ILE A 86 -24.52 -5.50 -12.67
CA ILE A 86 -24.84 -5.41 -14.10
C ILE A 86 -23.63 -5.92 -14.88
N GLU A 87 -23.54 -7.23 -15.01
CA GLU A 87 -22.66 -7.91 -15.94
C GLU A 87 -23.57 -8.35 -17.09
N ARG A 88 -23.35 -7.82 -18.30
CA ARG A 88 -24.01 -8.27 -19.54
C ARG A 88 -25.47 -7.82 -19.82
N ILE A 89 -25.87 -6.58 -19.50
CA ILE A 89 -27.10 -5.96 -20.06
C ILE A 89 -26.71 -4.79 -20.98
N PRO A 90 -27.17 -4.73 -22.25
CA PRO A 90 -26.96 -3.56 -23.10
C PRO A 90 -27.45 -2.28 -22.41
N PHE A 91 -26.65 -1.21 -22.44
CA PHE A 91 -26.93 0.02 -21.69
C PHE A 91 -28.35 0.56 -21.92
N GLU A 92 -28.85 0.49 -23.16
CA GLU A 92 -30.20 0.90 -23.57
C GLU A 92 -31.33 0.20 -22.81
N LYS A 93 -31.12 -1.05 -22.39
CA LYS A 93 -32.11 -1.86 -21.65
C LYS A 93 -32.20 -1.48 -20.18
N ILE A 94 -31.24 -0.72 -19.66
CA ILE A 94 -31.23 -0.21 -18.29
C ILE A 94 -32.02 1.10 -18.19
N LEU A 95 -32.15 1.84 -19.30
CA LEU A 95 -32.80 3.15 -19.34
C LEU A 95 -34.22 3.14 -18.71
N PRO A 96 -35.12 2.17 -18.93
CA PRO A 96 -36.44 2.20 -18.28
C PRO A 96 -36.40 2.16 -16.75
N PHE A 97 -35.29 1.75 -16.15
CA PHE A 97 -35.14 1.52 -14.72
C PHE A 97 -34.16 2.48 -14.02
N TYR A 98 -33.66 3.50 -14.72
CA TYR A 98 -32.59 4.38 -14.23
C TYR A 98 -32.86 4.98 -12.84
N ASN A 99 -34.12 5.32 -12.54
CA ASN A 99 -34.54 5.89 -11.26
C ASN A 99 -34.44 4.93 -10.07
N LYS A 100 -34.20 3.64 -10.30
CA LYS A 100 -34.13 2.60 -9.26
C LYS A 100 -32.71 2.03 -9.09
N VAL A 101 -31.77 2.37 -9.97
CA VAL A 101 -30.40 1.84 -9.93
C VAL A 101 -29.58 2.59 -8.89
N ALA A 102 -29.22 1.92 -7.79
CA ALA A 102 -28.38 2.51 -6.75
C ALA A 102 -26.88 2.38 -7.00
N ILE A 103 -26.46 1.33 -7.69
CA ILE A 103 -25.06 1.05 -8.03
C ILE A 103 -25.00 0.64 -9.50
N LEU A 104 -24.16 1.31 -10.27
CA LEU A 104 -23.93 0.99 -11.67
C LEU A 104 -22.44 0.76 -11.92
N LYS A 105 -22.12 -0.34 -12.62
CA LYS A 105 -20.79 -0.62 -13.12
C LYS A 105 -20.87 -0.87 -14.62
N ILE A 106 -19.99 -0.23 -15.37
CA ILE A 106 -19.91 -0.32 -16.84
C ILE A 106 -18.47 -0.66 -17.18
N GLY A 107 -18.21 -1.68 -18.00
CA GLY A 107 -16.84 -2.10 -18.30
C GLY A 107 -16.73 -3.34 -19.18
N VAL A 108 -15.49 -3.78 -19.41
CA VAL A 108 -15.15 -4.88 -20.32
C VAL A 108 -15.60 -6.23 -19.77
N TYR A 109 -16.25 -7.00 -20.64
CA TYR A 109 -16.45 -8.44 -20.51
C TYR A 109 -16.03 -9.09 -21.83
N ASN A 110 -15.05 -10.01 -21.83
CA ASN A 110 -14.56 -10.74 -23.02
C ASN A 110 -14.18 -9.88 -24.25
N GLY A 111 -13.64 -8.68 -24.08
CA GLY A 111 -13.14 -7.86 -25.19
C GLY A 111 -13.40 -6.37 -25.04
N THR A 112 -14.56 -5.87 -25.50
CA THR A 112 -14.85 -4.42 -25.62
C THR A 112 -15.83 -3.92 -24.56
N SER A 113 -15.63 -2.69 -24.09
CA SER A 113 -16.55 -1.99 -23.16
C SER A 113 -17.82 -1.56 -23.91
N PRO A 114 -19.01 -1.53 -23.26
CA PRO A 114 -20.23 -1.02 -23.87
C PRO A 114 -20.03 0.38 -24.46
N ILE A 115 -20.59 0.64 -25.63
CA ILE A 115 -20.55 1.98 -26.23
C ILE A 115 -21.38 2.92 -25.37
N LEU A 116 -20.75 3.97 -24.86
CA LEU A 116 -21.42 5.07 -24.16
C LEU A 116 -21.42 6.31 -25.05
N PRO A 117 -22.42 7.20 -24.90
CA PRO A 117 -22.37 8.50 -25.54
C PRO A 117 -21.16 9.30 -25.03
N THR A 118 -20.62 10.17 -25.89
CA THR A 118 -19.51 11.07 -25.53
C THR A 118 -19.88 11.98 -24.35
N GLN A 119 -21.14 12.41 -24.30
CA GLN A 119 -21.75 13.05 -23.14
C GLN A 119 -22.67 12.04 -22.45
N PHE A 120 -22.24 11.52 -21.32
CA PHE A 120 -23.02 10.57 -20.56
C PHE A 120 -23.76 11.29 -19.43
N ASN A 121 -25.09 11.43 -19.57
CA ASN A 121 -25.92 12.14 -18.60
C ASN A 121 -26.72 11.18 -17.71
N THR A 122 -26.41 11.21 -16.42
CA THR A 122 -27.07 10.44 -15.35
C THR A 122 -27.71 11.33 -14.29
N LYS A 123 -27.84 12.66 -14.51
CA LYS A 123 -28.41 13.59 -13.50
C LYS A 123 -29.80 13.20 -13.00
N ASN A 124 -30.60 12.57 -13.85
CA ASN A 124 -31.95 12.14 -13.48
C ASN A 124 -31.97 10.79 -12.74
N TRP A 125 -30.84 10.12 -12.54
CA TRP A 125 -30.78 8.81 -11.88
C TRP A 125 -30.85 8.98 -10.37
N THR A 126 -32.03 9.34 -9.86
CA THR A 126 -32.21 9.82 -8.47
C THR A 126 -31.81 8.82 -7.40
N SER A 127 -31.77 7.51 -7.69
CA SER A 127 -31.31 6.49 -6.74
C SER A 127 -29.81 6.22 -6.79
N LEU A 128 -29.08 6.71 -7.79
CA LEU A 128 -27.70 6.30 -8.08
C LEU A 128 -26.70 6.87 -7.07
N GLN A 129 -26.17 5.99 -6.23
CA GLN A 129 -25.21 6.33 -5.17
C GLN A 129 -23.76 5.98 -5.51
N SER A 130 -23.54 5.04 -6.44
CA SER A 130 -22.21 4.57 -6.83
C SER A 130 -22.15 4.29 -8.33
N LEU A 131 -21.14 4.83 -9.01
CA LEU A 131 -20.91 4.65 -10.43
C LEU A 131 -19.45 4.26 -10.70
N GLU A 132 -19.25 3.21 -11.49
CA GLU A 132 -17.95 2.77 -11.98
C GLU A 132 -18.00 2.61 -13.50
N ILE A 133 -17.07 3.23 -14.22
CA ILE A 133 -16.94 3.11 -15.68
C ILE A 133 -15.50 2.74 -16.03
N ASN A 134 -15.33 1.60 -16.68
CA ASN A 134 -14.05 1.01 -17.00
C ASN A 134 -13.88 0.86 -18.52
N ALA A 135 -12.67 1.14 -19.01
CA ALA A 135 -12.23 0.95 -20.41
C ALA A 135 -13.19 1.54 -21.45
N ASN A 136 -13.83 2.66 -21.14
CA ASN A 136 -14.68 3.38 -22.07
C ASN A 136 -13.93 4.59 -22.65
N SER A 137 -13.43 4.45 -23.87
CA SER A 137 -12.69 5.54 -24.53
C SER A 137 -13.59 6.51 -25.31
N GLN A 138 -14.92 6.35 -25.31
CA GLN A 138 -15.82 7.29 -25.99
C GLN A 138 -16.28 8.41 -25.07
N ILE A 139 -16.49 8.12 -23.78
CA ILE A 139 -16.96 9.12 -22.84
C ILE A 139 -15.94 10.26 -22.69
N GLU A 140 -16.43 11.48 -22.92
CA GLU A 140 -15.68 12.72 -22.73
C GLU A 140 -16.20 13.50 -21.53
N THR A 141 -17.50 13.44 -21.25
CA THR A 141 -18.13 14.15 -20.13
C THR A 141 -19.11 13.25 -19.41
N LEU A 142 -19.08 13.27 -18.07
CA LEU A 142 -20.11 12.69 -17.22
C LEU A 142 -20.88 13.80 -16.51
N GLU A 143 -22.21 13.75 -16.59
CA GLU A 143 -23.11 14.46 -15.69
C GLU A 143 -23.77 13.49 -14.71
N TYR A 144 -23.74 13.76 -13.40
CA TYR A 144 -24.20 12.81 -12.38
C TYR A 144 -25.19 13.39 -11.36
N PRO A 145 -26.02 12.55 -10.69
CA PRO A 145 -27.12 12.99 -9.84
C PRO A 145 -26.68 13.43 -8.44
N GLU A 146 -27.56 14.10 -7.70
CA GLU A 146 -27.24 14.58 -6.35
C GLU A 146 -26.98 13.47 -5.32
N THR A 147 -27.46 12.27 -5.58
CA THR A 147 -27.33 11.13 -4.68
C THR A 147 -26.01 10.38 -4.82
N LEU A 148 -25.19 10.71 -5.83
CA LEU A 148 -23.93 10.00 -6.09
C LEU A 148 -22.88 10.34 -5.03
N THR A 149 -22.41 9.30 -4.32
CA THR A 149 -21.39 9.43 -3.27
C THR A 149 -20.04 8.80 -3.64
N ARG A 150 -20.03 7.88 -4.60
CA ARG A 150 -18.83 7.16 -5.05
C ARG A 150 -18.74 7.13 -6.56
N LEU A 151 -17.62 7.59 -7.10
CA LEU A 151 -17.36 7.61 -8.54
C LEU A 151 -15.98 7.01 -8.83
N LYS A 152 -15.94 6.07 -9.78
CA LYS A 152 -14.71 5.48 -10.29
C LYS A 152 -14.70 5.51 -11.82
N PHE A 153 -13.57 5.95 -12.37
CA PHE A 153 -13.23 5.74 -13.76
C PHE A 153 -11.92 4.95 -13.86
N ALA A 154 -11.87 3.95 -14.74
CA ALA A 154 -10.64 3.27 -15.13
C ALA A 154 -10.51 3.26 -16.66
N GLU A 155 -9.32 3.57 -17.19
CA GLU A 155 -9.00 3.47 -18.62
C GLU A 155 -9.96 4.26 -19.54
N CYS A 156 -10.58 5.32 -19.01
CA CYS A 156 -11.45 6.21 -19.77
C CYS A 156 -10.61 7.35 -20.34
N LYS A 157 -9.84 7.03 -21.38
CA LYS A 157 -8.73 7.86 -21.88
C LYS A 157 -9.17 9.22 -22.40
N ASN A 158 -10.40 9.34 -22.90
CA ASN A 158 -10.96 10.57 -23.46
C ASN A 158 -11.83 11.37 -22.48
N LEU A 159 -11.99 10.92 -21.23
CA LEU A 159 -12.74 11.66 -20.22
C LEU A 159 -12.05 13.02 -19.96
N LYS A 160 -12.77 14.12 -20.18
CA LYS A 160 -12.30 15.50 -20.02
C LYS A 160 -12.95 16.19 -18.83
N SER A 161 -14.23 15.90 -18.56
CA SER A 161 -15.01 16.62 -17.55
C SER A 161 -15.94 15.70 -16.76
N ILE A 162 -16.09 16.01 -15.47
CA ILE A 162 -17.04 15.40 -14.56
C ILE A 162 -17.83 16.53 -13.92
N ILE A 163 -19.14 16.53 -14.09
CA ILE A 163 -20.05 17.60 -13.66
C ILE A 163 -21.14 16.98 -12.79
N GLY A 164 -21.35 17.51 -11.60
CA GLY A 164 -22.42 17.02 -10.74
C GLY A 164 -22.44 17.73 -9.40
N SER A 165 -23.12 17.10 -8.45
CA SER A 165 -23.43 17.70 -7.17
C SER A 165 -22.30 17.61 -6.14
N ASN A 166 -22.49 18.32 -5.05
CA ASN A 166 -21.54 18.39 -3.96
C ASN A 166 -21.51 17.11 -3.08
N GLN A 167 -22.46 16.17 -3.18
CA GLN A 167 -22.54 15.01 -2.26
C GLN A 167 -21.53 13.89 -2.53
N LEU A 168 -20.70 14.02 -3.57
CA LEU A 168 -19.64 13.08 -3.83
C LEU A 168 -18.75 12.97 -2.58
N LYS A 169 -18.25 11.78 -2.27
CA LYS A 169 -17.33 11.57 -1.13
C LYS A 169 -16.03 10.95 -1.59
N MET A 170 -16.09 10.15 -2.63
CA MET A 170 -14.96 9.39 -3.15
C MET A 170 -14.89 9.52 -4.67
N LEU A 171 -13.72 9.96 -5.14
CA LEU A 171 -13.37 9.97 -6.56
C LEU A 171 -12.12 9.13 -6.79
N ARG A 172 -12.22 8.19 -7.74
CA ARG A 172 -11.11 7.35 -8.21
C ARG A 172 -10.94 7.50 -9.70
N LEU A 173 -9.76 7.90 -10.16
CA LEU A 173 -9.41 8.01 -11.57
C LEU A 173 -8.17 7.17 -11.84
N TYR A 174 -8.32 6.12 -12.65
CA TYR A 174 -7.23 5.23 -13.03
C TYR A 174 -7.04 5.29 -14.54
N ASP A 175 -5.82 5.54 -14.99
CA ASP A 175 -5.46 5.64 -16.41
C ASP A 175 -6.37 6.56 -17.25
N CYS A 176 -6.93 7.60 -16.63
CA CYS A 176 -7.74 8.62 -17.29
C CYS A 176 -6.80 9.69 -17.84
N LYS A 177 -6.46 9.59 -19.14
CA LYS A 177 -5.38 10.38 -19.72
C LYS A 177 -5.74 11.83 -20.04
N SER A 178 -7.01 12.16 -20.28
CA SER A 178 -7.43 13.51 -20.73
C SER A 178 -7.94 14.43 -19.63
N ILE A 179 -8.41 13.89 -18.50
CA ILE A 179 -8.98 14.69 -17.40
C ILE A 179 -7.85 15.42 -16.66
N SER A 180 -8.02 16.73 -16.51
CA SER A 180 -7.00 17.62 -15.94
C SER A 180 -7.48 18.40 -14.72
N MET A 181 -8.76 18.27 -14.35
CA MET A 181 -9.35 18.97 -13.22
C MET A 181 -10.20 17.99 -12.39
N ILE A 182 -10.12 18.15 -11.07
CA ILE A 182 -10.98 17.45 -10.12
C ILE A 182 -12.29 18.24 -10.03
N PRO A 183 -13.47 17.61 -10.05
CA PRO A 183 -14.73 18.33 -9.87
C PRO A 183 -14.74 19.10 -8.54
N ASN A 184 -15.32 20.30 -8.53
CA ASN A 184 -15.44 21.13 -7.33
C ASN A 184 -16.63 20.66 -6.46
N VAL A 185 -16.37 19.71 -5.56
CA VAL A 185 -17.38 18.97 -4.80
C VAL A 185 -16.86 18.64 -3.40
N PHE A 186 -17.69 18.18 -2.46
CA PHE A 186 -17.16 17.63 -1.22
C PHE A 186 -16.37 16.35 -1.55
N LEU A 187 -15.24 16.11 -0.90
CA LEU A 187 -14.48 14.86 -1.05
C LEU A 187 -13.88 14.52 0.29
N THR A 188 -14.00 13.25 0.69
CA THR A 188 -13.26 12.68 1.83
C THR A 188 -12.10 11.80 1.35
N ARG A 189 -12.14 11.34 0.10
CA ARG A 189 -11.12 10.50 -0.52
C ARG A 189 -10.93 10.78 -2.01
N LEU A 190 -9.67 10.96 -2.40
CA LEU A 190 -9.23 11.13 -3.78
C LEU A 190 -8.16 10.09 -4.11
N GLU A 191 -8.33 9.37 -5.20
CA GLU A 191 -7.31 8.46 -5.72
C GLU A 191 -7.07 8.71 -7.21
N LEU A 192 -5.82 8.96 -7.59
CA LEU A 192 -5.38 9.18 -8.96
C LEU A 192 -4.26 8.19 -9.28
N MET A 193 -4.43 7.36 -10.30
CA MET A 193 -3.41 6.42 -10.75
C MET A 193 -3.19 6.58 -12.25
N LYS A 194 -1.93 6.70 -12.70
CA LYS A 194 -1.58 6.78 -14.13
C LYS A 194 -2.30 7.92 -14.90
N CYS A 195 -2.78 8.95 -14.21
CA CYS A 195 -3.47 10.07 -14.86
C CYS A 195 -2.43 11.03 -15.45
N GLY A 196 -2.49 11.24 -16.77
CA GLY A 196 -1.43 11.93 -17.52
C GLY A 196 -1.60 13.44 -17.68
N SER A 197 -2.77 14.00 -17.31
CA SER A 197 -3.11 15.39 -17.62
C SER A 197 -3.09 16.35 -16.42
N PHE A 198 -3.02 15.83 -15.19
CA PHE A 198 -2.89 16.67 -14.00
C PHE A 198 -1.46 17.21 -13.89
N LYS A 199 -1.27 18.50 -14.21
CA LYS A 199 -0.01 19.22 -13.97
C LYS A 199 0.03 19.89 -12.60
N PHE A 200 -1.12 20.39 -12.15
CA PHE A 200 -1.28 21.09 -10.89
C PHE A 200 -2.55 20.56 -10.22
N ILE A 201 -2.46 20.20 -8.94
CA ILE A 201 -3.63 19.84 -8.14
C ILE A 201 -3.64 20.75 -6.92
N ASP A 202 -4.59 21.67 -6.90
CA ASP A 202 -4.95 22.42 -5.70
C ASP A 202 -6.13 21.74 -5.02
N ALA A 203 -5.83 20.95 -3.98
CA ALA A 203 -6.83 20.30 -3.16
C ALA A 203 -7.22 21.12 -1.93
N THR A 204 -6.68 22.33 -1.73
CA THR A 204 -6.94 23.14 -0.54
C THR A 204 -8.44 23.48 -0.31
N PRO A 205 -9.31 23.60 -1.34
CA PRO A 205 -10.74 23.83 -1.12
C PRO A 205 -11.50 22.64 -0.50
N TYR A 206 -10.95 21.42 -0.56
CA TYR A 206 -11.63 20.20 -0.07
C TYR A 206 -11.45 20.00 1.44
N ILE A 207 -12.12 20.82 2.25
CA ILE A 207 -11.94 20.87 3.73
C ILE A 207 -12.22 19.57 4.50
N ASP A 208 -12.92 18.61 3.89
CA ASP A 208 -13.23 17.31 4.49
C ASP A 208 -12.33 16.17 3.97
N LEU A 209 -11.39 16.48 3.08
CA LEU A 209 -10.53 15.50 2.44
C LEU A 209 -9.59 14.87 3.48
N ARG A 210 -9.69 13.56 3.66
CA ARG A 210 -8.90 12.80 4.65
C ARG A 210 -7.80 11.98 4.00
N HIS A 211 -8.07 11.44 2.81
CA HIS A 211 -7.19 10.52 2.10
C HIS A 211 -6.91 10.99 0.68
N ILE A 212 -5.62 11.10 0.34
CA ILE A 212 -5.13 11.34 -1.02
C ILE A 212 -4.14 10.23 -1.38
N ILE A 213 -4.37 9.55 -2.50
CA ILE A 213 -3.45 8.57 -3.07
C ILE A 213 -3.17 8.98 -4.51
N ILE A 214 -1.91 9.25 -4.85
CA ILE A 214 -1.51 9.59 -6.21
C ILE A 214 -0.36 8.68 -6.62
N SER A 215 -0.59 7.87 -7.67
CA SER A 215 0.38 6.91 -8.18
C SER A 215 0.61 7.11 -9.69
N GLU A 216 1.87 7.07 -10.13
CA GLU A 216 2.27 7.12 -11.54
C GLU A 216 1.68 8.31 -12.33
N CYS A 217 1.38 9.42 -11.66
CA CYS A 217 0.93 10.67 -12.30
C CYS A 217 2.15 11.50 -12.70
N SER A 218 2.87 11.02 -13.72
CA SER A 218 4.18 11.56 -14.12
C SER A 218 4.17 12.99 -14.65
N SER A 219 3.02 13.58 -14.97
CA SER A 219 2.89 14.99 -15.37
C SER A 219 2.71 15.95 -14.20
N LEU A 220 2.46 15.46 -12.99
CA LEU A 220 2.15 16.30 -11.83
C LEU A 220 3.39 17.06 -11.38
N LEU A 221 3.34 18.39 -11.39
CA LEU A 221 4.43 19.29 -11.00
C LEU A 221 4.26 19.83 -9.58
N GLU A 222 3.01 20.00 -9.15
CA GLU A 222 2.67 20.60 -7.85
C GLU A 222 1.40 20.01 -7.26
N LEU A 223 1.43 19.82 -5.94
CA LEU A 223 0.31 19.36 -5.13
C LEU A 223 0.20 20.23 -3.87
N SER A 224 -0.94 20.91 -3.72
CA SER A 224 -1.33 21.62 -2.51
C SER A 224 -2.47 20.85 -1.84
N ILE A 225 -2.35 20.57 -0.53
CA ILE A 225 -3.32 19.75 0.20
C ILE A 225 -3.92 20.51 1.39
N PRO A 226 -5.20 20.27 1.75
CA PRO A 226 -5.83 20.91 2.89
C PRO A 226 -5.34 20.29 4.20
N ASN A 227 -5.39 21.07 5.28
CA ASN A 227 -5.00 20.62 6.62
C ASN A 227 -5.86 19.46 7.15
N SER A 228 -7.00 19.14 6.55
CA SER A 228 -7.85 18.00 6.94
C SER A 228 -7.26 16.64 6.61
N VAL A 229 -6.29 16.58 5.68
CA VAL A 229 -5.69 15.34 5.18
C VAL A 229 -4.87 14.67 6.28
N SER A 230 -5.23 13.44 6.60
CA SER A 230 -4.54 12.58 7.57
C SER A 230 -3.70 11.49 6.90
N THR A 231 -3.99 11.18 5.64
CA THR A 231 -3.27 10.18 4.84
C THR A 231 -2.95 10.74 3.46
N LEU A 232 -1.66 10.76 3.13
CA LEU A 232 -1.14 11.09 1.81
C LEU A 232 -0.18 9.99 1.38
N GLU A 233 -0.44 9.39 0.22
CA GLU A 233 0.44 8.41 -0.41
C GLU A 233 0.81 8.92 -1.81
N LEU A 234 2.10 8.97 -2.10
CA LEU A 234 2.65 9.41 -3.37
C LEU A 234 3.59 8.34 -3.90
N ASP A 235 3.35 7.86 -5.11
CA ASP A 235 4.16 6.84 -5.76
C ASP A 235 4.38 7.22 -7.24
N GLY A 236 5.60 7.13 -7.76
CA GLY A 236 5.88 7.36 -9.18
C GLY A 236 5.48 8.75 -9.71
N CYS A 237 5.33 9.75 -8.84
CA CYS A 237 5.06 11.14 -9.21
C CYS A 237 6.37 11.83 -9.62
N THR A 238 7.00 11.33 -10.67
CA THR A 238 8.41 11.62 -11.03
C THR A 238 8.67 13.08 -11.42
N SER A 239 7.65 13.85 -11.80
CA SER A 239 7.79 15.28 -12.12
C SER A 239 7.48 16.22 -10.95
N LEU A 240 6.99 15.71 -9.82
CA LEU A 240 6.51 16.51 -8.69
C LEU A 240 7.69 17.27 -8.07
N GLN A 241 7.58 18.60 -8.02
CA GLN A 241 8.63 19.51 -7.55
C GLN A 241 8.20 20.27 -6.30
N ARG A 242 6.93 20.69 -6.25
CA ARG A 242 6.36 21.43 -5.13
C ARG A 242 5.33 20.58 -4.42
N LEU A 243 5.54 20.36 -3.12
CA LEU A 243 4.66 19.57 -2.27
C LEU A 243 4.50 20.30 -0.95
N GLU A 244 3.27 20.72 -0.65
CA GLU A 244 2.90 21.24 0.66
C GLU A 244 2.19 20.14 1.46
N LEU A 245 2.66 19.91 2.68
CA LEU A 245 2.14 18.85 3.55
C LEU A 245 1.17 19.41 4.59
N SER A 246 0.11 18.64 4.87
CA SER A 246 -0.89 18.92 5.89
C SER A 246 -0.30 18.76 7.29
N SER A 247 -0.62 19.67 8.19
CA SER A 247 -0.21 19.60 9.60
C SER A 247 -0.78 18.39 10.36
N ASN A 248 -1.78 17.70 9.81
CA ASN A 248 -2.46 16.56 10.44
C ASN A 248 -2.01 15.20 9.90
N LEU A 249 -1.03 15.13 9.00
CA LEU A 249 -0.46 13.86 8.57
C LEU A 249 0.19 13.14 9.76
N SER A 250 -0.08 11.83 9.86
CA SER A 250 0.53 10.96 10.86
C SER A 250 1.64 10.07 10.28
N LYS A 251 1.63 9.83 8.96
CA LYS A 251 2.61 9.00 8.24
C LYS A 251 2.92 9.63 6.89
N ILE A 252 4.17 9.46 6.44
CA ILE A 252 4.62 9.79 5.09
C ILE A 252 5.20 8.53 4.49
N ASN A 253 4.61 8.06 3.39
CA ASN A 253 5.08 6.92 2.61
C ASN A 253 5.16 7.37 1.16
N PHE A 254 6.33 7.88 0.74
CA PHE A 254 6.52 8.38 -0.62
C PHE A 254 7.58 7.56 -1.35
N TYR A 255 7.30 7.25 -2.61
CA TYR A 255 8.14 6.40 -3.45
C TYR A 255 8.29 7.05 -4.83
N TYR A 256 9.50 6.98 -5.41
CA TYR A 256 9.80 7.44 -6.78
C TYR A 256 9.32 8.87 -7.11
N CYS A 257 9.55 9.81 -6.17
CA CYS A 257 9.25 11.24 -6.33
C CYS A 257 10.52 12.03 -6.65
N ASN A 258 11.17 11.66 -7.74
CA ASN A 258 12.59 11.96 -8.03
C ASN A 258 12.92 13.46 -8.11
N ARG A 259 11.94 14.34 -8.37
CA ARG A 259 12.15 15.78 -8.53
C ARG A 259 11.93 16.63 -7.28
N ILE A 260 11.46 16.05 -6.18
CA ILE A 260 11.33 16.78 -4.92
C ILE A 260 12.72 17.02 -4.33
N ARG A 261 13.11 18.31 -4.22
CA ARG A 261 14.42 18.71 -3.66
C ARG A 261 14.41 18.87 -2.16
N SER A 262 13.28 19.30 -1.62
CA SER A 262 13.06 19.49 -0.20
C SER A 262 11.57 19.56 0.10
N PHE A 263 11.20 19.22 1.33
CA PHE A 263 9.86 19.49 1.86
C PHE A 263 9.92 19.68 3.38
N LYS A 264 8.92 20.37 3.92
CA LYS A 264 8.76 20.57 5.36
C LYS A 264 7.93 19.44 5.95
N ILE A 265 8.48 18.73 6.94
CA ILE A 265 7.76 17.63 7.60
C ILE A 265 6.78 18.18 8.67
N PRO A 266 5.55 17.65 8.77
CA PRO A 266 4.62 17.97 9.85
C PRO A 266 5.07 17.41 11.21
N THR A 267 4.74 18.10 12.30
CA THR A 267 5.19 17.73 13.65
C THR A 267 4.49 16.50 14.26
N LYS A 268 3.34 16.09 13.71
CA LYS A 268 2.54 14.93 14.17
C LYS A 268 2.95 13.59 13.54
N ILE A 269 3.97 13.58 12.68
CA ILE A 269 4.42 12.36 12.00
C ILE A 269 4.97 11.35 13.01
N THR A 270 4.53 10.10 12.88
CA THR A 270 5.02 8.93 13.62
C THR A 270 5.88 8.01 12.78
N SER A 271 5.74 8.02 11.44
CA SER A 271 6.52 7.20 10.52
C SER A 271 6.84 7.95 9.24
N LEU A 272 8.11 7.91 8.83
CA LEU A 272 8.65 8.47 7.60
C LEU A 272 9.30 7.36 6.78
N ARG A 273 8.73 7.06 5.62
CA ARG A 273 9.29 6.10 4.65
C ARG A 273 9.44 6.78 3.30
N LEU A 274 10.68 6.87 2.83
CA LEU A 274 11.03 7.47 1.54
C LEU A 274 11.85 6.46 0.73
N SER A 275 11.50 6.29 -0.54
CA SER A 275 12.28 5.48 -1.49
C SER A 275 12.51 6.22 -2.79
N ASP A 276 13.70 6.10 -3.34
CA ASP A 276 14.05 6.53 -4.70
C ASP A 276 13.88 8.04 -4.91
N PHE A 277 14.40 8.82 -3.97
CA PHE A 277 14.43 10.28 -4.06
C PHE A 277 15.78 10.78 -4.57
N GLU A 278 15.94 10.82 -5.89
CA GLU A 278 17.20 11.17 -6.55
C GLU A 278 17.69 12.60 -6.29
N LEU A 279 16.80 13.56 -6.03
CA LEU A 279 17.15 14.98 -5.83
C LEU A 279 16.87 15.50 -4.41
N LEU A 280 16.40 14.66 -3.49
CA LEU A 280 16.04 15.10 -2.14
C LEU A 280 17.28 15.43 -1.32
N SER A 281 17.51 16.73 -1.17
CA SER A 281 18.67 17.29 -0.47
C SER A 281 18.41 17.64 0.98
N LYS A 282 17.14 17.87 1.36
CA LYS A 282 16.79 18.36 2.70
C LYS A 282 15.38 17.95 3.11
N ILE A 283 15.21 17.56 4.37
CA ILE A 283 13.89 17.39 5.02
C ILE A 283 13.83 18.41 6.16
N GLU A 284 12.99 19.43 6.02
CA GLU A 284 12.97 20.57 6.95
C GLU A 284 12.07 20.31 8.15
N GLY A 285 12.56 20.57 9.37
CA GLY A 285 11.76 20.49 10.59
C GLY A 285 11.71 19.10 11.22
N ILE A 286 12.52 18.15 10.73
CA ILE A 286 12.55 16.79 11.29
C ILE A 286 13.01 16.79 12.76
N GLU A 287 13.88 17.73 13.14
CA GLU A 287 14.31 18.00 14.51
C GLU A 287 13.19 18.49 15.44
N LEU A 288 12.08 18.98 14.89
CA LEU A 288 10.91 19.44 15.64
C LEU A 288 9.88 18.32 15.88
N CYS A 289 10.04 17.18 15.21
CA CYS A 289 9.13 16.03 15.33
C CYS A 289 9.37 15.27 16.63
N LYS A 290 8.45 15.42 17.59
CA LYS A 290 8.55 14.79 18.93
C LYS A 290 7.99 13.36 19.01
N ASN A 291 7.31 12.89 17.97
CA ASN A 291 6.58 11.62 18.00
C ASN A 291 7.03 10.63 16.92
N ILE A 292 8.08 10.94 16.15
CA ILE A 292 8.55 10.07 15.08
C ILE A 292 9.21 8.83 15.67
N GLN A 293 8.69 7.67 15.29
CA GLN A 293 9.10 6.35 15.77
C GLN A 293 9.87 5.57 14.72
N GLU A 294 9.54 5.76 13.45
CA GLU A 294 10.12 5.03 12.34
C GLU A 294 10.66 5.98 11.28
N VAL A 295 11.91 5.75 10.88
CA VAL A 295 12.52 6.35 9.69
C VAL A 295 13.07 5.24 8.80
N LYS A 296 12.60 5.21 7.56
CA LYS A 296 13.12 4.34 6.50
C LYS A 296 13.49 5.21 5.30
N LEU A 297 14.77 5.21 4.94
CA LEU A 297 15.30 5.90 3.77
C LEU A 297 15.94 4.88 2.83
N VAL A 298 15.42 4.79 1.62
CA VAL A 298 15.94 3.91 0.56
C VAL A 298 16.31 4.78 -0.64
N ASN A 299 17.53 4.64 -1.18
CA ASN A 299 17.97 5.41 -2.36
C ASN A 299 17.83 6.95 -2.18
N CYS A 300 18.00 7.46 -0.95
CA CYS A 300 17.92 8.89 -0.61
C CYS A 300 19.33 9.50 -0.49
N ASN A 301 20.08 9.46 -1.59
CA ASN A 301 21.52 9.73 -1.59
C ASN A 301 21.90 11.21 -1.53
N GLN A 302 20.99 12.12 -1.89
CA GLN A 302 21.29 13.54 -1.94
C GLN A 302 21.13 14.29 -0.61
N LEU A 303 20.63 13.64 0.44
CA LEU A 303 20.38 14.28 1.72
C LEU A 303 21.67 14.83 2.35
N ILE A 304 21.64 16.10 2.75
CA ILE A 304 22.72 16.80 3.46
C ILE A 304 22.15 17.32 4.79
N ASN A 305 22.92 17.26 5.87
CA ASN A 305 22.52 17.68 7.22
C ASN A 305 21.17 17.10 7.72
N PHE A 306 20.98 15.79 7.57
CA PHE A 306 19.85 15.01 8.03
C PHE A 306 19.99 14.78 9.54
N ASN A 307 19.18 15.49 10.31
CA ASN A 307 19.14 15.34 11.75
C ASN A 307 18.36 14.08 12.12
N ILE A 308 18.99 13.18 12.87
CA ILE A 308 18.35 11.96 13.37
C ILE A 308 17.40 12.34 14.52
N PRO A 309 16.10 11.97 14.44
CA PRO A 309 15.19 12.18 15.55
C PRO A 309 15.58 11.37 16.79
N LEU A 310 15.45 11.99 17.97
CA LEU A 310 15.82 11.37 19.24
C LEU A 310 14.81 10.31 19.74
N THR A 311 13.60 10.31 19.18
CA THR A 311 12.48 9.46 19.62
C THR A 311 12.33 8.16 18.83
N LEU A 312 13.23 7.87 17.88
CA LEU A 312 13.13 6.70 17.02
C LEU A 312 13.16 5.40 17.81
N SER A 313 12.28 4.47 17.43
CA SER A 313 12.35 3.06 17.78
C SER A 313 12.92 2.21 16.64
N THR A 314 12.81 2.67 15.38
CA THR A 314 13.31 1.94 14.21
C THR A 314 13.97 2.88 13.21
N LEU A 315 15.16 2.49 12.74
CA LEU A 315 15.91 3.19 11.70
C LEU A 315 16.34 2.18 10.62
N GLU A 316 15.96 2.43 9.37
CA GLU A 316 16.43 1.67 8.21
C GLU A 316 17.01 2.63 7.18
N LEU A 317 18.29 2.47 6.88
CA LEU A 317 18.99 3.20 5.84
C LEU A 317 19.49 2.21 4.80
N LYS A 318 19.01 2.34 3.57
CA LYS A 318 19.46 1.52 2.43
C LYS A 318 19.92 2.42 1.30
N ASN A 319 21.18 2.28 0.86
CA ASN A 319 21.78 3.10 -0.18
C ASN A 319 21.35 4.57 -0.03
N SER A 320 21.64 5.15 1.13
CA SER A 320 21.18 6.48 1.52
C SER A 320 22.30 7.18 2.27
N LEU A 321 22.21 8.52 2.38
CA LEU A 321 23.19 9.32 3.12
C LEU A 321 24.63 9.21 2.54
N SER A 322 24.79 9.23 1.21
CA SER A 322 26.10 9.08 0.56
C SER A 322 27.13 10.18 0.87
N TYR A 323 26.73 11.29 1.49
CA TYR A 323 27.65 12.34 1.93
C TYR A 323 28.17 12.16 3.36
N TYR A 324 27.73 11.12 4.07
CA TYR A 324 28.06 10.90 5.47
C TYR A 324 29.20 9.91 5.58
N LYS A 325 30.26 10.37 6.25
CA LYS A 325 31.33 9.51 6.75
C LYS A 325 31.06 9.03 8.17
N ARG A 326 30.32 9.83 8.94
CA ARG A 326 29.99 9.53 10.34
C ARG A 326 28.51 9.71 10.58
N LEU A 327 27.95 8.79 11.37
CA LEU A 327 26.57 8.87 11.83
C LEU A 327 26.53 8.72 13.35
N ASP A 328 25.97 9.69 14.05
CA ASP A 328 25.83 9.66 15.51
C ASP A 328 24.38 9.39 15.92
N LEU A 329 24.17 8.25 16.56
CA LEU A 329 22.91 7.78 17.11
C LEU A 329 22.95 7.72 18.65
N SER A 330 24.03 8.20 19.28
CA SER A 330 24.25 8.07 20.73
C SER A 330 23.12 8.67 21.58
N CYS A 331 22.47 9.72 21.09
CA CYS A 331 21.36 10.41 21.77
C CYS A 331 19.96 9.82 21.47
N VAL A 332 19.85 8.75 20.68
CA VAL A 332 18.55 8.12 20.36
C VAL A 332 18.14 7.16 21.47
N ASN A 333 17.20 7.59 22.32
CA ASN A 333 16.94 6.93 23.61
C ASN A 333 16.08 5.66 23.53
N ASN A 334 15.25 5.54 22.48
CA ASN A 334 14.21 4.50 22.40
C ASN A 334 14.44 3.49 21.27
N LEU A 335 15.66 3.45 20.72
CA LEU A 335 15.97 2.62 19.55
C LEU A 335 15.80 1.15 19.89
N LEU A 336 15.04 0.42 19.09
CA LEU A 336 14.85 -1.03 19.22
C LEU A 336 15.63 -1.77 18.14
N SER A 337 15.65 -1.23 16.92
CA SER A 337 16.35 -1.82 15.79
C SER A 337 16.93 -0.79 14.84
N ALA A 338 18.15 -1.05 14.35
CA ALA A 338 18.79 -0.28 13.30
C ALA A 338 19.27 -1.19 12.16
N SER A 339 19.10 -0.73 10.92
CA SER A 339 19.52 -1.41 9.71
C SER A 339 20.27 -0.46 8.78
N PHE A 340 21.45 -0.86 8.33
CA PHE A 340 22.30 -0.12 7.39
C PHE A 340 22.64 -1.05 6.23
N ILE A 341 22.20 -0.70 5.03
CA ILE A 341 22.36 -1.53 3.83
C ILE A 341 22.96 -0.66 2.75
N ASP A 342 24.02 -1.11 2.07
CA ASP A 342 24.66 -0.35 0.99
C ASP A 342 25.04 1.10 1.41
N CYS A 343 25.37 1.33 2.68
CA CYS A 343 25.81 2.65 3.17
C CYS A 343 27.32 2.81 2.92
N LEU A 344 27.68 2.91 1.65
CA LEU A 344 29.04 2.72 1.15
C LEU A 344 30.07 3.74 1.69
N THR A 345 29.64 4.92 2.12
CA THR A 345 30.53 6.01 2.57
C THR A 345 30.71 6.10 4.08
N LEU A 346 29.91 5.37 4.87
CA LEU A 346 29.99 5.43 6.33
C LEU A 346 31.27 4.75 6.82
N GLU A 347 32.15 5.53 7.45
CA GLU A 347 33.39 5.10 8.09
C GLU A 347 33.17 4.84 9.60
N GLU A 348 32.21 5.53 10.23
CA GLU A 348 31.94 5.45 11.67
C GLU A 348 30.44 5.55 11.99
N ILE A 349 29.97 4.72 12.92
CA ILE A 349 28.61 4.79 13.47
C ILE A 349 28.71 4.76 15.00
N ASN A 350 28.23 5.80 15.66
CA ASN A 350 28.13 5.87 17.11
C ASN A 350 26.74 5.44 17.54
N PHE A 351 26.66 4.35 18.30
CA PHE A 351 25.38 3.74 18.68
C PHE A 351 24.89 4.22 20.06
N PRO A 352 23.56 4.22 20.31
CA PRO A 352 23.03 4.47 21.65
C PRO A 352 23.35 3.32 22.60
N MET A 353 23.30 3.59 23.90
CA MET A 353 23.63 2.59 24.93
C MET A 353 22.64 1.40 24.98
N HIS A 354 21.40 1.61 24.52
CA HIS A 354 20.30 0.66 24.67
C HIS A 354 19.53 0.47 23.35
N PHE A 355 19.81 -0.63 22.65
CA PHE A 355 18.95 -1.21 21.61
C PHE A 355 19.25 -2.70 21.38
N SER A 356 18.33 -3.40 20.73
CA SER A 356 18.31 -4.87 20.69
C SER A 356 18.87 -5.45 19.39
N ASN A 357 18.46 -4.92 18.24
CA ASN A 357 18.71 -5.55 16.94
C ASN A 357 19.55 -4.64 16.02
N LEU A 358 20.62 -5.18 15.46
CA LEU A 358 21.47 -4.48 14.49
C LEU A 358 21.65 -5.32 13.22
N PHE A 359 21.41 -4.70 12.07
CA PHE A 359 21.69 -5.26 10.75
C PHE A 359 22.61 -4.31 9.98
N ILE A 360 23.75 -4.81 9.50
CA ILE A 360 24.68 -4.07 8.64
C ILE A 360 25.00 -4.95 7.45
N ASP A 361 24.67 -4.52 6.23
CA ASP A 361 24.99 -5.23 4.99
C ASP A 361 25.68 -4.28 4.01
N HIS A 362 26.74 -4.76 3.38
CA HIS A 362 27.41 -4.07 2.28
C HIS A 362 27.82 -2.62 2.63
N CYS A 363 28.33 -2.39 3.84
CA CYS A 363 28.85 -1.08 4.26
C CYS A 363 30.38 -1.11 4.14
N GLU A 364 30.90 -0.78 2.95
CA GLU A 364 32.30 -1.07 2.60
C GLU A 364 33.33 -0.18 3.29
N SER A 365 32.97 1.05 3.70
CA SER A 365 33.92 1.99 4.32
C SER A 365 34.13 1.78 5.84
N LEU A 366 33.34 0.94 6.49
CA LEU A 366 33.47 0.68 7.93
C LEU A 366 34.76 -0.12 8.22
N THR A 367 35.66 0.43 9.03
CA THR A 367 36.90 -0.27 9.44
C THR A 367 36.80 -0.91 10.82
N THR A 368 36.13 -0.23 11.76
CA THR A 368 35.98 -0.68 13.14
C THR A 368 34.55 -0.46 13.63
N LEU A 369 34.00 -1.44 14.35
CA LEU A 369 32.69 -1.33 14.97
C LEU A 369 32.77 -1.48 16.48
N LEU A 370 32.28 -0.47 17.20
CA LEU A 370 32.12 -0.46 18.64
C LEU A 370 30.63 -0.63 18.96
N LEU A 371 30.21 -1.84 19.35
CA LEU A 371 28.80 -2.14 19.57
C LEU A 371 28.45 -2.12 21.08
N PRO A 372 27.31 -1.53 21.47
CA PRO A 372 26.90 -1.43 22.87
C PRO A 372 26.55 -2.79 23.47
N SER A 373 26.54 -2.87 24.80
CA SER A 373 26.32 -4.12 25.53
C SER A 373 24.87 -4.63 25.55
N SER A 374 23.90 -3.82 25.13
CA SER A 374 22.47 -4.17 25.17
C SER A 374 22.00 -5.06 24.02
N LEU A 375 22.82 -5.22 22.98
CA LEU A 375 22.43 -5.93 21.77
C LEU A 375 22.08 -7.39 22.07
N THR A 376 21.06 -7.90 21.40
CA THR A 376 20.64 -9.30 21.48
C THR A 376 20.86 -10.03 20.16
N LYS A 377 20.72 -9.33 19.03
CA LYS A 377 20.95 -9.88 17.67
C LYS A 377 21.72 -8.91 16.81
N VAL A 378 22.80 -9.39 16.22
CA VAL A 378 23.67 -8.63 15.33
C VAL A 378 23.95 -9.44 14.07
N ASN A 379 23.71 -8.85 12.91
CA ASN A 379 24.07 -9.43 11.62
C ASN A 379 24.91 -8.43 10.83
N ILE A 380 26.12 -8.84 10.44
CA ILE A 380 27.07 -8.03 9.70
C ILE A 380 27.51 -8.81 8.46
N THR A 381 27.18 -8.32 7.29
CA THR A 381 27.48 -9.00 6.02
C THR A 381 28.16 -8.08 5.02
N LYS A 382 29.07 -8.64 4.21
CA LYS A 382 29.70 -7.96 3.06
C LYS A 382 30.38 -6.62 3.39
N CYS A 383 30.90 -6.46 4.60
CA CYS A 383 31.64 -5.26 4.99
C CYS A 383 33.12 -5.44 4.65
N GLY A 384 33.52 -5.04 3.44
CA GLY A 384 34.81 -5.36 2.83
C GLY A 384 36.04 -4.83 3.55
N LEU A 385 35.95 -3.65 4.18
CA LEU A 385 37.07 -3.04 4.93
C LEU A 385 36.99 -3.24 6.45
N LEU A 386 36.02 -4.02 6.94
CA LEU A 386 35.83 -4.21 8.37
C LEU A 386 36.93 -5.09 8.95
N GLN A 387 37.77 -4.51 9.80
CA GLN A 387 38.94 -5.14 10.40
C GLN A 387 38.68 -5.64 11.82
N THR A 388 37.90 -4.90 12.61
CA THR A 388 37.68 -5.19 14.03
C THR A 388 36.24 -4.93 14.46
N ILE A 389 35.66 -5.88 15.20
CA ILE A 389 34.40 -5.70 15.92
C ILE A 389 34.68 -5.84 17.42
N LYS A 390 34.17 -4.89 18.22
CA LYS A 390 34.28 -4.91 19.68
C LYS A 390 32.90 -4.79 20.30
N THR A 391 32.56 -5.70 21.20
CA THR A 391 31.32 -5.58 21.99
C THR A 391 31.37 -6.37 23.27
N LYS A 392 30.72 -5.85 24.32
CA LYS A 392 30.48 -6.57 25.58
C LYS A 392 29.11 -7.26 25.63
N ALA A 393 28.34 -7.19 24.54
CA ALA A 393 26.97 -7.69 24.48
C ALA A 393 26.89 -9.21 24.59
N MET A 394 25.88 -9.68 25.32
CA MET A 394 25.44 -11.08 25.30
C MET A 394 24.48 -11.27 24.12
N CYS A 395 25.01 -11.42 22.91
CA CYS A 395 24.22 -11.46 21.68
C CYS A 395 24.44 -12.72 20.83
N GLU A 396 23.50 -12.97 19.92
CA GLU A 396 23.73 -13.76 18.72
C GLU A 396 24.38 -12.87 17.66
N LEU A 397 25.56 -13.27 17.20
CA LEU A 397 26.31 -12.57 16.17
C LEU A 397 26.43 -13.44 14.92
N ILE A 398 26.04 -12.88 13.79
CA ILE A 398 26.25 -13.46 12.46
C ILE A 398 27.19 -12.53 11.70
N VAL A 399 28.30 -13.07 11.19
CA VAL A 399 29.24 -12.33 10.35
C VAL A 399 29.51 -13.08 9.05
N GLN A 400 29.30 -12.45 7.90
CA GLN A 400 29.48 -13.11 6.61
C GLN A 400 30.25 -12.24 5.63
N GLN A 401 31.16 -12.85 4.85
CA GLN A 401 31.83 -12.19 3.73
C GLN A 401 32.56 -10.88 4.13
N CYS A 402 33.11 -10.83 5.35
CA CYS A 402 33.94 -9.73 5.83
C CYS A 402 35.41 -10.12 5.66
N ASN A 403 35.95 -9.86 4.46
CA ASN A 403 37.17 -10.52 3.98
C ASN A 403 38.43 -10.19 4.78
N ILE A 404 38.52 -8.97 5.31
CA ILE A 404 39.70 -8.52 6.07
C ILE A 404 39.48 -8.49 7.59
N LEU A 405 38.35 -9.03 8.08
CA LEU A 405 38.06 -9.10 9.49
C LEU A 405 39.04 -10.08 10.17
N PHE A 406 39.93 -9.55 11.00
CA PHE A 406 40.94 -10.34 11.72
C PHE A 406 40.78 -10.29 13.24
N LYS A 407 39.85 -9.48 13.78
CA LYS A 407 39.70 -9.34 15.23
C LYS A 407 38.24 -9.21 15.66
N LEU A 408 37.86 -10.05 16.62
CA LEU A 408 36.55 -10.02 17.25
C LEU A 408 36.70 -10.02 18.80
N GLU A 409 36.58 -8.84 19.41
CA GLU A 409 36.66 -8.66 20.86
C GLU A 409 35.27 -8.77 21.50
N THR A 410 34.82 -10.01 21.75
CA THR A 410 33.49 -10.32 22.29
C THR A 410 33.51 -11.30 23.48
N PRO A 411 33.79 -10.85 24.72
CA PRO A 411 33.91 -11.73 25.90
C PRO A 411 32.68 -12.58 26.20
N ASN A 412 31.51 -12.13 25.76
CA ASN A 412 30.20 -12.50 26.30
C ASN A 412 29.25 -13.11 25.25
N ILE A 413 29.76 -13.52 24.08
CA ILE A 413 28.88 -13.88 22.96
C ILE A 413 28.12 -15.20 23.20
N ILE A 414 26.80 -15.19 23.04
CA ILE A 414 25.97 -16.40 23.24
C ILE A 414 26.24 -17.40 22.11
N LYS A 415 26.23 -16.89 20.89
CA LYS A 415 26.41 -17.66 19.66
C LYS A 415 27.06 -16.78 18.62
N CYS A 416 28.14 -17.25 17.99
CA CYS A 416 28.79 -16.58 16.88
C CYS A 416 28.80 -17.51 15.67
N LEU A 417 28.11 -17.13 14.59
CA LEU A 417 28.18 -17.81 13.31
C LEU A 417 28.99 -16.94 12.37
N TYR A 418 30.07 -17.48 11.80
CA TYR A 418 30.80 -16.75 10.77
C TYR A 418 31.09 -17.57 9.53
N TYR A 419 31.04 -16.90 8.37
CA TYR A 419 31.19 -17.51 7.06
C TYR A 419 32.02 -16.61 6.14
N ASN A 420 32.92 -17.21 5.36
CA ASN A 420 33.79 -16.50 4.41
C ASN A 420 34.52 -15.27 5.01
N CYS A 421 35.10 -15.44 6.20
CA CYS A 421 35.94 -14.44 6.87
C CYS A 421 37.34 -15.07 7.08
N PRO A 422 38.21 -15.07 6.05
CA PRO A 422 39.43 -15.91 6.01
C PRO A 422 40.49 -15.49 7.03
N LEU A 423 40.55 -14.22 7.42
CA LEU A 423 41.53 -13.70 8.39
C LEU A 423 41.11 -13.87 9.86
N LEU A 424 39.87 -14.31 10.12
CA LEU A 424 39.38 -14.50 11.49
C LEU A 424 39.79 -15.89 12.00
N SER A 425 40.74 -15.93 12.93
CA SER A 425 41.15 -17.18 13.59
C SER A 425 40.30 -17.46 14.84
N VAL A 426 40.13 -18.74 15.18
CA VAL A 426 39.35 -19.15 16.36
C VAL A 426 40.03 -18.70 17.66
N ASP A 427 41.36 -18.63 17.68
CA ASP A 427 42.15 -18.21 18.85
C ASP A 427 42.05 -16.70 19.13
N GLN A 428 41.67 -15.90 18.12
CA GLN A 428 41.46 -14.45 18.26
C GLN A 428 40.10 -14.10 18.86
N LEU A 429 39.24 -15.10 19.08
CA LEU A 429 37.99 -14.95 19.78
C LEU A 429 38.27 -15.05 21.28
N ASN A 430 38.34 -13.90 21.94
CA ASN A 430 38.38 -13.84 23.41
C ASN A 430 37.03 -14.32 23.97
N THR A 431 36.77 -15.62 23.91
CA THR A 431 35.49 -16.21 24.32
C THR A 431 35.67 -17.06 25.56
N ASN A 432 34.83 -16.82 26.57
CA ASN A 432 34.70 -17.71 27.71
C ASN A 432 34.32 -19.14 27.24
N LYS A 433 34.79 -20.16 27.96
CA LYS A 433 34.69 -21.61 27.61
C LYS A 433 33.28 -22.14 27.27
N ASN A 434 32.21 -21.35 27.47
CA ASN A 434 30.82 -21.73 27.21
C ASN A 434 30.23 -21.18 25.89
N ASN A 435 30.98 -20.36 25.14
CA ASN A 435 30.45 -19.71 23.93
C ASN A 435 30.48 -20.66 22.72
N ARG A 436 29.37 -20.76 21.99
CA ARG A 436 29.29 -21.57 20.74
C ARG A 436 29.70 -20.71 19.55
N VAL A 437 30.99 -20.68 19.25
CA VAL A 437 31.51 -20.13 17.99
C VAL A 437 31.52 -21.24 16.95
N ILE A 438 30.81 -21.05 15.84
CA ILE A 438 30.73 -22.01 14.75
C ILE A 438 31.26 -21.34 13.49
N LYS A 439 32.40 -21.83 12.99
CA LYS A 439 32.91 -21.52 11.65
C LYS A 439 32.12 -22.36 10.65
N LEU A 440 31.36 -21.72 9.77
CA LEU A 440 30.54 -22.42 8.77
C LEU A 440 31.35 -22.80 7.51
N SER A 441 32.69 -22.94 7.60
CA SER A 441 33.58 -23.23 6.47
C SER A 441 33.38 -24.60 5.81
N SER A 442 32.31 -25.32 6.14
CA SER A 442 31.98 -26.66 5.64
C SER A 442 30.58 -26.79 5.04
N LEU A 443 29.76 -25.73 4.99
CA LEU A 443 28.48 -25.78 4.27
C LEU A 443 28.69 -25.19 2.87
N TYR A 444 29.20 -26.03 1.97
CA TYR A 444 28.96 -25.87 0.54
C TYR A 444 27.46 -26.06 0.31
N PHE A 445 26.78 -24.99 -0.13
CA PHE A 445 25.50 -25.08 -0.82
C PHE A 445 25.64 -24.35 -2.15
#